data_AF-A0A2W4RQJ4-F1
#
_entry.id   AF-A0A2W4RQJ4-F1
#
_cell.length_a   1.000
_cell.length_b   1.000
_cell.length_c   1.000
_cell.angle_alpha   90.00
_cell.angle_beta   90.00
_cell.angle_gamma   90.00
#
_symmetry.space_group_name_H-M   'P 1'
#
loop_
_entity.id
_entity.type
_entity.pdbx_description
1 polymer ?
#
loop_
_entity_poly.entity_id
_entity_poly.type
_entity_poly.pdbx_seq_one_letter_code
_entity_poly.pdbx_strand_id
1 'polypeptide(L)' 'MQESRQEECISLVTRLLIRKFGIHPELGPSLVQLQTLPVEKLQDLAEEMFDWTEVSDLTEWLRQQRVEFNYSVFNIE' A
#
# COMPACT_ATOMS: atom_id res chain seq x y z
N MET A 1 -7.90 -8.28 -17.23
CA MET A 1 -8.97 -7.61 -16.45
C MET A 1 -8.58 -7.38 -14.99
N GLN A 2 -7.90 -8.30 -14.32
CA GLN A 2 -7.41 -8.05 -12.95
C GLN A 2 -6.18 -7.13 -12.93
N GLU A 3 -5.21 -7.35 -13.81
CA GLU A 3 -4.00 -6.53 -13.93
C GLU A 3 -4.31 -5.04 -14.17
N SER A 4 -5.23 -4.73 -15.10
CA SER A 4 -5.69 -3.35 -15.34
C SER A 4 -6.34 -2.69 -14.12
N ARG A 5 -7.09 -3.46 -13.32
CA ARG A 5 -7.70 -2.93 -12.08
C ARG A 5 -6.65 -2.66 -11.01
N GLN A 6 -5.62 -3.50 -10.92
CA GLN A 6 -4.51 -3.29 -10.00
C GLN A 6 -3.72 -2.03 -10.38
N GLU A 7 -3.39 -1.84 -11.65
CA GLU A 7 -2.71 -0.63 -12.15
C GLU A 7 -3.50 0.64 -11.87
N GLU A 8 -4.82 0.63 -12.11
CA GLU A 8 -5.71 1.75 -11.79
C GLU A 8 -5.74 2.05 -10.29
N CYS A 9 -5.79 1.01 -9.45
CA CYS A 9 -5.76 1.15 -8.00
C CYS A 9 -4.43 1.73 -7.52
N ILE A 10 -3.29 1.21 -8.00
CA ILE A 10 -1.94 1.74 -7.73
C ILE A 10 -1.86 3.22 -8.09
N SER A 11 -2.35 3.60 -9.28
CA SER A 11 -2.36 4.99 -9.75
C SER A 11 -3.22 5.89 -8.85
N LEU A 12 -4.37 5.39 -8.37
CA LEU A 12 -5.22 6.12 -7.44
C LEU A 12 -4.54 6.33 -6.08
N VAL A 13 -4.10 5.25 -5.42
CA VAL A 13 -3.48 5.36 -4.08
C VAL A 13 -2.20 6.18 -4.12
N THR A 14 -1.40 6.09 -5.19
CA THR A 14 -0.21 6.93 -5.37
C THR A 14 -0.56 8.41 -5.38
N ARG A 15 -1.60 8.81 -6.13
CA ARG A 15 -2.05 10.21 -6.18
C ARG A 15 -2.60 10.68 -4.83
N LEU A 16 -3.33 9.82 -4.12
CA LEU A 16 -3.86 10.14 -2.79
C LEU A 16 -2.73 10.35 -1.78
N LEU A 17 -1.72 9.46 -1.76
CA LEU A 17 -0.57 9.56 -0.87
C LEU A 17 0.25 10.84 -1.14
N ILE A 18 0.51 11.15 -2.41
CA ILE A 18 1.18 12.40 -2.79
C ILE A 18 0.33 13.62 -2.40
N ARG A 19 -0.99 13.56 -2.54
CA ARG A 19 -1.88 14.66 -2.14
C ARG A 19 -1.90 14.87 -0.63
N LYS A 20 -1.85 13.79 0.15
CA LYS A 20 -1.91 13.84 1.62
C LYS A 20 -0.58 14.28 2.24
N PHE A 21 0.53 13.69 1.80
CA PHE A 21 1.84 13.88 2.42
C PHE A 21 2.77 14.82 1.64
N GLY A 22 2.38 15.23 0.44
CA GLY A 22 3.25 15.97 -0.48
C GLY A 22 4.33 15.08 -1.10
N ILE A 23 5.26 15.71 -1.82
CA ILE A 23 6.43 15.03 -2.36
C ILE A 23 7.43 14.85 -1.21
N HIS A 24 7.41 13.67 -0.59
CA HIS A 24 8.28 13.32 0.53
C HIS A 24 9.34 12.30 0.10
N PRO A 25 10.63 12.45 0.47
CA PRO A 25 11.68 11.50 0.09
C PRO A 25 11.40 10.06 0.52
N GLU A 26 10.77 9.88 1.69
CA GLU A 26 10.43 8.57 2.24
C GLU A 26 9.26 7.90 1.53
N LEU A 27 8.50 8.65 0.72
CA LEU A 27 7.36 8.10 0.00
C LEU A 27 7.79 7.24 -1.19
N GLY A 28 8.88 7.60 -1.87
CA GLY A 28 9.35 6.91 -3.07
C GLY A 28 9.54 5.40 -2.91
N PRO A 29 10.33 4.93 -1.92
CA PRO A 29 10.51 3.49 -1.67
C PRO A 29 9.21 2.76 -1.35
N SER A 30 8.26 3.42 -0.67
CA SER A 30 6.95 2.85 -0.34
C SER A 30 6.08 2.67 -1.57
N LEU A 31 6.08 3.64 -2.51
CA LEU A 31 5.32 3.55 -3.76
C LEU A 31 5.76 2.37 -4.63
N VAL A 32 7.06 2.04 -4.64
CA VAL A 32 7.57 0.86 -5.35
C VAL A 32 7.01 -0.42 -4.74
N GLN A 33 6.88 -0.48 -3.41
CA GLN A 33 6.34 -1.67 -2.73
C GLN A 33 4.85 -1.90 -3.03
N LEU A 34 4.07 -0.86 -3.30
CA LEU A 34 2.65 -0.98 -3.66
C LEU A 34 2.44 -1.84 -4.91
N GLN A 35 3.39 -1.87 -5.85
CA GLN A 35 3.29 -2.68 -7.06
C GLN A 35 3.28 -4.20 -6.78
N THR A 36 3.73 -4.61 -5.58
CA THR A 36 3.78 -6.02 -5.17
C THR A 36 2.54 -6.47 -4.41
N LEU A 37 1.65 -5.53 -4.04
CA LEU A 37 0.46 -5.83 -3.26
C LEU A 37 -0.70 -6.27 -4.16
N PRO A 38 -1.51 -7.25 -3.71
CA PRO A 38 -2.75 -7.60 -4.38
C PRO A 38 -3.75 -6.44 -4.33
N VAL A 39 -4.70 -6.42 -5.26
CA VAL A 39 -5.64 -5.30 -5.41
C VAL A 39 -6.49 -5.06 -4.16
N GLU A 40 -6.83 -6.12 -3.42
CA GLU A 40 -7.60 -6.05 -2.19
C GLU A 40 -6.87 -5.23 -1.11
N LYS A 41 -5.56 -5.48 -0.93
CA LYS A 41 -4.75 -4.71 0.02
C LYS A 41 -4.56 -3.25 -0.42
N LEU A 42 -4.53 -2.99 -1.74
CA LEU A 42 -4.51 -1.63 -2.26
C LEU A 42 -5.84 -0.89 -2.02
N GLN A 43 -6.96 -1.61 -1.98
CA GLN A 43 -8.25 -1.05 -1.62
C GLN A 43 -8.32 -0.74 -0.12
N ASP A 44 -7.87 -1.66 0.74
CA ASP A 44 -7.76 -1.44 2.18
C ASP A 44 -6.90 -0.20 2.51
N LEU A 45 -5.75 -0.06 1.82
CA LEU A 45 -4.88 1.11 1.92
C LEU A 45 -5.63 2.43 1.65
N ALA A 46 -6.53 2.45 0.67
CA ALA A 46 -7.26 3.67 0.32
C ALA A 46 -8.19 4.13 1.45
N GLU A 47 -8.65 3.21 2.30
CA GLU A 47 -9.49 3.52 3.46
C GLU A 47 -8.65 3.89 4.68
N GLU A 48 -7.65 3.08 5.03
CA GLU A 48 -6.82 3.29 6.22
C GLU A 48 -6.00 4.59 6.15
N MET A 49 -5.60 5.02 4.95
CA MET A 49 -4.77 6.22 4.81
C MET A 49 -5.47 7.52 5.22
N PHE A 50 -6.79 7.51 5.36
CA PHE A 50 -7.53 8.66 5.87
C PHE A 50 -7.21 8.94 7.34
N ASP A 51 -6.93 7.90 8.13
CA ASP A 51 -6.63 8.01 9.56
C ASP A 51 -5.16 8.36 9.85
N TRP A 52 -4.29 8.30 8.85
CA TRP A 52 -2.86 8.55 9.02
C TRP A 52 -2.53 10.03 9.19
N THR A 53 -1.44 10.30 9.91
CA THR A 53 -0.96 11.68 10.16
C THR A 53 0.43 11.91 9.56
N GLU A 54 1.22 10.86 9.39
CA GLU A 54 2.60 10.94 8.93
C GLU A 54 2.95 9.85 7.90
N VAL A 55 4.06 10.04 7.18
CA VAL A 55 4.51 9.06 6.16
C VAL A 55 4.95 7.74 6.83
N SER A 56 5.35 7.76 8.10
CA SER A 56 5.73 6.57 8.83
C SER A 56 4.55 5.61 9.09
N ASP A 57 3.31 6.12 9.09
CA ASP A 57 2.11 5.28 9.15
C ASP A 57 2.04 4.33 7.93
N LEU A 58 2.40 4.81 6.73
CA LEU A 58 2.47 4.01 5.52
C LEU A 58 3.57 2.94 5.60
N THR A 59 4.74 3.28 6.16
CA THR A 59 5.85 2.33 6.24
C THR A 59 5.54 1.21 7.23
N GLU A 60 4.90 1.54 8.34
CA GLU A 60 4.43 0.55 9.32
C GLU A 60 3.32 -0.33 8.75
N TRP A 61 2.33 0.26 8.06
CA TRP A 61 1.28 -0.51 7.40
C TRP A 61 1.86 -1.50 6.36
N LEU A 62 2.80 -1.07 5.51
CA LEU A 62 3.46 -1.94 4.54
C LEU A 62 4.23 -3.08 5.21
N ARG A 63 4.86 -2.83 6.36
CA ARG A 63 5.54 -3.86 7.15
C ARG A 63 4.53 -4.90 7.64
N GLN A 64 3.36 -4.48 8.11
CA GLN A 64 2.30 -5.38 8.55
C GLN A 64 1.77 -6.26 7.41
N GLN A 65 1.55 -5.69 6.23
CA GLN A 65 1.10 -6.47 5.06
C GLN A 65 2.09 -7.57 4.66
N ARG A 66 3.40 -7.33 4.77
CA ARG A 66 4.43 -8.36 4.53
C ARG A 66 4.40 -9.47 5.58
N VAL A 67 4.19 -9.11 6.84
CA VAL A 67 4.13 -10.07 7.95
C VAL A 67 2.90 -10.97 7.79
N GLU A 68 1.72 -10.39 7.53
CA GLU A 68 0.48 -11.14 7.27
C GLU A 68 0.59 -12.05 6.05
N PHE A 69 1.20 -11.56 4.97
CA PHE A 69 1.42 -12.37 3.77
C PHE A 69 2.28 -13.60 4.08
N ASN A 70 3.38 -13.42 4.83
CA ASN A 70 4.24 -14.53 5.24
C ASN A 70 3.48 -15.53 6.14
N TYR A 71 2.76 -15.07 7.16
CA TYR A 71 1.96 -15.97 8.01
C TYR A 71 0.88 -16.73 7.24
N SER A 72 0.27 -16.10 6.24
CA SER A 72 -0.76 -16.75 5.41
C SER A 72 -0.17 -17.80 4.47
N VAL A 73 1.06 -17.62 3.99
CA VAL A 73 1.76 -18.60 3.14
C VAL A 73 2.29 -19.78 3.96
N PHE A 74 2.79 -19.55 5.18
CA PHE A 74 3.36 -20.61 6.02
C PHE A 74 2.32 -21.44 6.79
N ASN A 75 1.08 -20.96 6.97
CA ASN A 75 0.02 -21.68 7.70
C ASN A 75 -0.89 -22.53 6.80
N ILE A 76 -0.50 -22.75 5.54
CA ILE A 76 -1.16 -23.70 4.63
C ILE A 76 -0.24 -24.94 4.53
N GLU A 77 -0.12 -25.70 5.63
CA GLU A 77 0.44 -27.05 5.67
C GLU A 77 -0.52 -28.01 6.38
#